data_AF-A0A9D7A699-F1
#
_entry.id   AF-A0A9D7A699-F1
#
_cell.length_a   1.000
_cell.length_b   1.000
_cell.length_c   1.000
_cell.angle_alpha   90.00
_cell.angle_beta   90.00
_cell.angle_gamma   90.00
#
_symmetry.space_group_name_H-M   'P 1'
#
loop_
_entity.id
_entity.type
_entity.pdbx_description
1 polymer ?
#
loop_
_entity_poly.entity_id
_entity_poly.type
_entity_poly.pdbx_seq_one_letter_code
_entity_poly.pdbx_strand_id
1 'polypeptide(L)'
;MTATTEHTTEQTIERATAPTGAAAAAGTAAKGNQAVTDDLRKWIVEQAEAGCRPEDVLQAMKTAGWDEEVALDAMEETLRARLDELGPRKARVTLPPAVPVPNPDYDETKGPLIDVDGHTVRVLMSMAEPRVIVFGGLLSQEECDQMMALAGPRLSRSETVDNATGGSEVNAARTSDGMFFERGESGLIDRIERRIASLVHWPLENGEGLQVLRYRPGAEYKPHHDYFDPVHPGTARILERGGQRVGTVVMYLNTPEGGGATTFPDVGVAVAPVKGNAVFFSYDKAHASTKTLHGGAPVTAGEKWVATKWMREGEFK
;
A
#
# COMPACT_ATOMS: atom_id res chain seq x y z
N MET A 1 -20.30 28.40 -28.55
CA MET A 1 -20.01 29.51 -27.60
C MET A 1 -20.54 29.02 -26.27
N THR A 2 -19.72 28.48 -25.37
CA THR A 2 -18.77 29.22 -24.52
C THR A 2 -17.65 28.28 -24.07
N ALA A 3 -16.40 28.72 -24.21
CA ALA A 3 -15.22 28.05 -23.68
C ALA A 3 -14.93 28.61 -22.28
N THR A 4 -14.74 27.71 -21.32
CA THR A 4 -14.30 28.04 -19.96
C THR A 4 -12.78 28.03 -19.95
N THR A 5 -12.18 29.19 -19.74
CA THR A 5 -10.73 29.37 -19.56
C THR A 5 -10.35 28.97 -18.15
N GLU A 6 -9.58 27.90 -17.99
CA GLU A 6 -8.86 27.59 -16.75
C GLU A 6 -7.63 28.50 -16.64
N HIS A 7 -7.57 29.29 -15.57
CA HIS A 7 -6.37 30.03 -15.19
C HIS A 7 -5.47 29.08 -14.37
N THR A 8 -4.44 28.53 -15.01
CA THR A 8 -3.30 27.93 -14.32
C THR A 8 -2.36 29.05 -13.92
N THR A 9 -2.26 29.32 -12.62
CA THR A 9 -1.22 30.20 -12.07
C THR A 9 0.07 29.38 -11.99
N GLU A 10 0.84 29.34 -13.07
CA GLU A 10 2.26 29.00 -12.99
C GLU A 10 2.95 30.13 -12.21
N GLN A 11 3.27 29.88 -10.94
CA GLN A 11 4.27 30.68 -10.26
C GLN A 11 5.61 30.36 -10.92
N THR A 12 6.02 31.24 -11.83
CA THR A 12 7.38 31.25 -12.37
C THR A 12 8.35 31.47 -11.21
N ILE A 13 8.97 30.40 -10.74
CA ILE A 13 10.11 30.50 -9.81
C ILE A 13 11.22 31.20 -10.60
N GLU A 14 11.58 32.41 -10.18
CA GLU A 14 12.70 33.17 -10.76
C GLU A 14 13.98 32.34 -10.61
N ARG A 15 14.51 31.82 -11.72
CA ARG A 15 15.74 31.01 -11.73
C ARG A 15 16.94 31.92 -11.43
N ALA A 16 17.49 31.81 -10.23
CA ALA A 16 18.73 32.49 -9.88
C ALA A 16 19.90 31.95 -10.74
N THR A 17 20.77 32.84 -11.21
CA THR A 17 21.98 32.45 -11.97
C THR A 17 22.98 31.71 -11.09
N ALA A 18 23.51 30.58 -11.57
CA ALA A 18 24.52 29.82 -10.84
C ALA A 18 25.86 30.58 -10.76
N PRO A 19 26.63 30.46 -9.66
CA PRO A 19 28.01 30.95 -9.59
C PRO A 19 28.87 30.38 -10.72
N THR A 20 29.88 31.12 -11.19
CA THR A 20 30.69 30.71 -12.37
C THR A 20 31.76 29.68 -12.02
N GLY A 21 31.92 28.66 -12.87
CA GLY A 21 32.96 27.63 -12.75
C GLY A 21 34.26 28.05 -13.43
N ALA A 22 34.99 29.02 -12.87
CA ALA A 22 36.26 29.46 -13.47
C ALA A 22 37.40 28.45 -13.21
N ALA A 23 38.18 28.13 -14.25
CA ALA A 23 39.38 27.30 -14.12
C ALA A 23 40.57 28.11 -13.55
N ALA A 24 41.34 27.51 -12.63
CA ALA A 24 42.59 28.09 -12.17
C ALA A 24 43.61 28.22 -13.33
N ALA A 25 44.30 29.36 -13.41
CA ALA A 25 45.14 29.70 -14.55
C ALA A 25 46.42 28.84 -14.69
N ALA A 26 46.51 28.18 -15.86
CA ALA A 26 47.66 27.75 -16.67
C ALA A 26 48.68 26.71 -16.14
N GLY A 27 48.68 25.53 -16.81
CA GLY A 27 49.82 24.60 -16.91
C GLY A 27 49.45 23.22 -17.48
N THR A 28 49.38 23.08 -18.81
CA THR A 28 49.36 21.83 -19.61
C THR A 28 48.48 20.63 -19.16
N ALA A 29 47.41 20.39 -19.93
CA ALA A 29 46.68 19.11 -20.07
C ALA A 29 46.37 18.33 -18.77
N ALA A 30 45.46 18.86 -17.95
CA ALA A 30 44.71 18.12 -16.96
C ALA A 30 43.24 18.57 -16.99
N LYS A 31 42.29 17.65 -16.78
CA LYS A 31 40.86 17.96 -16.58
C LYS A 31 40.77 19.19 -15.66
N GLY A 32 40.06 20.23 -16.11
CA GLY A 32 40.04 21.53 -15.43
C GLY A 32 39.63 21.38 -13.97
N ASN A 33 40.50 21.79 -13.05
CA ASN A 33 40.25 21.72 -11.61
C ASN A 33 39.27 22.84 -11.23
N GLN A 34 37.98 22.67 -11.54
CA GLN A 34 36.92 23.55 -11.08
C GLN A 34 36.68 23.27 -9.59
N ALA A 35 37.11 24.20 -8.74
CA ALA A 35 36.99 24.05 -7.30
C ALA A 35 35.57 24.38 -6.83
N VAL A 36 34.92 23.44 -6.15
CA VAL A 36 33.59 23.63 -5.55
C VAL A 36 33.70 24.58 -4.34
N THR A 37 33.22 25.82 -4.53
CA THR A 37 33.24 26.89 -3.52
C THR A 37 32.04 26.81 -2.57
N ASP A 38 32.16 27.38 -1.37
CA ASP A 38 31.05 27.46 -0.40
C ASP A 38 29.85 28.27 -0.93
N ASP A 39 30.09 29.28 -1.77
CA ASP A 39 29.01 30.04 -2.42
C ASP A 39 28.19 29.17 -3.38
N LEU A 40 28.87 28.27 -4.12
CA LEU A 40 28.19 27.28 -4.96
C LEU A 40 27.39 26.29 -4.10
N ARG A 41 27.98 25.78 -3.02
CA ARG A 41 27.29 24.86 -2.09
C ARG A 41 26.02 25.51 -1.54
N LYS A 42 26.12 26.75 -1.07
CA LYS A 42 24.99 27.52 -0.56
C LYS A 42 23.91 27.71 -1.63
N TRP A 43 24.30 28.08 -2.84
CA TRP A 43 23.36 28.26 -3.96
C TRP A 43 22.63 26.96 -4.33
N ILE A 44 23.33 25.82 -4.36
CA ILE A 44 22.73 24.49 -4.61
C ILE A 44 21.67 24.16 -3.55
N VAL A 45 21.97 24.41 -2.27
CA VAL A 45 21.00 24.20 -1.17
C VAL A 45 19.79 25.12 -1.33
N GLU A 46 19.99 26.39 -1.66
CA GLU A 46 18.89 27.35 -1.89
C GLU A 46 17.98 26.92 -3.04
N GLN A 47 18.53 26.41 -4.15
CA GLN A 47 17.71 25.91 -5.27
C GLN A 47 16.89 24.67 -4.88
N ALA A 48 17.50 23.75 -4.12
CA ALA A 48 16.80 22.57 -3.63
C ALA A 48 15.69 22.93 -2.61
N GLU A 49 15.94 23.89 -1.72
CA GLU A 49 14.95 24.39 -0.76
C GLU A 49 13.82 25.19 -1.44
N ALA A 50 14.10 25.82 -2.57
CA ALA A 50 13.12 26.48 -3.43
C ALA A 50 12.30 25.49 -4.30
N GLY A 51 12.58 24.18 -4.24
CA GLY A 51 11.85 23.15 -4.98
C GLY A 51 12.24 23.05 -6.46
N CYS A 52 13.40 23.57 -6.86
CA CYS A 52 13.89 23.42 -8.22
C CYS A 52 14.24 21.96 -8.52
N ARG A 53 13.91 21.51 -9.74
CA ARG A 53 14.25 20.14 -10.16
C ARG A 53 15.77 20.00 -10.32
N PRO A 54 16.35 18.83 -9.98
CA PRO A 54 17.79 18.60 -10.13
C PRO A 54 18.29 18.84 -11.56
N GLU A 55 17.49 18.49 -12.57
CA GLU A 55 17.86 18.70 -13.97
C GLU A 55 17.98 20.19 -14.33
N ASP A 56 17.12 21.03 -13.74
CA ASP A 56 17.15 22.49 -13.96
C ASP A 56 18.36 23.14 -13.28
N VAL A 57 18.72 22.67 -12.08
CA VAL A 57 19.90 23.14 -11.34
C VAL A 57 21.18 22.76 -12.08
N LEU A 58 21.28 21.50 -12.55
CA LEU A 58 22.40 21.03 -13.35
C LEU A 58 22.54 21.83 -14.65
N GLN A 59 21.43 22.09 -15.34
CA GLN A 59 21.44 22.87 -16.57
C GLN A 59 21.87 24.33 -16.32
N ALA A 60 21.48 24.92 -15.20
CA ALA A 60 21.93 26.25 -14.80
C ALA A 60 23.45 26.29 -14.50
N MET A 61 23.99 25.26 -13.83
CA MET A 61 25.44 25.13 -13.59
C MET A 61 26.23 24.96 -14.89
N LYS A 62 25.76 24.11 -15.81
CA LYS A 62 26.37 23.96 -17.15
C LYS A 62 26.36 25.26 -17.93
N THR A 63 25.27 26.03 -17.85
CA THR A 63 25.16 27.36 -18.48
C THR A 63 26.14 28.37 -17.87
N ALA A 64 26.43 28.24 -16.57
CA ALA A 64 27.42 29.04 -15.85
C ALA A 64 28.88 28.57 -16.05
N GLY A 65 29.10 27.59 -16.93
CA GLY A 65 30.42 27.11 -17.35
C GLY A 65 30.98 25.95 -16.52
N TRP A 66 30.18 25.30 -15.66
CA TRP A 66 30.60 24.11 -14.95
C TRP A 66 30.64 22.89 -15.87
N ASP A 67 31.68 22.08 -15.71
CA ASP A 67 31.73 20.73 -16.26
C ASP A 67 30.64 19.86 -15.63
N GLU A 68 30.05 18.97 -16.41
CA GLU A 68 28.91 18.18 -15.98
C GLU A 68 29.25 17.16 -14.89
N GLU A 69 30.41 16.51 -14.96
CA GLU A 69 30.85 15.57 -13.91
C GLU A 69 31.09 16.34 -12.60
N VAL A 70 31.77 17.49 -12.67
CA VAL A 70 32.05 18.33 -11.49
C VAL A 70 30.76 18.91 -10.89
N ALA A 71 29.80 19.31 -11.73
CA ALA A 71 28.51 19.83 -11.27
C ALA A 71 27.67 18.76 -10.55
N LEU A 72 27.66 17.53 -11.08
CA LEU A 72 26.97 16.40 -10.47
C LEU A 72 27.59 16.04 -9.11
N ASP A 73 28.91 15.92 -9.05
CA ASP A 73 29.64 15.64 -7.80
C ASP A 73 29.39 16.74 -6.76
N ALA A 74 29.44 18.01 -7.18
CA ALA A 74 29.17 19.15 -6.30
C ALA A 74 27.74 19.13 -5.75
N MET A 75 26.74 18.80 -6.57
CA MET A 75 25.34 18.67 -6.14
C MET A 75 25.17 17.50 -5.15
N GLU A 76 25.75 16.35 -5.45
CA GLU A 76 25.66 15.16 -4.60
C GLU A 76 26.30 15.39 -3.22
N GLU A 77 27.54 15.86 -3.19
CA GLU A 77 28.27 16.11 -1.94
C GLU A 77 27.58 17.19 -1.10
N THR A 78 27.15 18.28 -1.72
CA THR A 78 26.49 19.39 -1.04
C THR A 78 25.16 18.97 -0.42
N LEU A 79 24.32 18.27 -1.19
CA LEU A 79 23.02 17.84 -0.70
C LEU A 79 23.16 16.75 0.35
N ARG A 80 24.15 15.84 0.22
CA ARG A 80 24.46 14.84 1.26
C ARG A 80 24.91 15.50 2.55
N ALA A 81 25.88 16.43 2.50
CA ALA A 81 26.33 17.17 3.67
C ALA A 81 25.18 17.96 4.32
N ARG A 82 24.30 18.57 3.52
CA ARG A 82 23.10 19.24 4.03
C ARG A 82 22.13 18.28 4.71
N LEU A 83 21.93 17.08 4.17
CA LEU A 83 21.10 16.05 4.78
C LEU A 83 21.70 15.55 6.11
N ASP A 84 23.02 15.39 6.19
CA ASP A 84 23.74 15.02 7.41
C ASP A 84 23.66 16.13 8.48
N GLU A 85 23.81 17.40 8.09
CA GLU A 85 23.65 18.58 8.97
C GLU A 85 22.22 18.75 9.50
N LEU A 86 21.23 18.51 8.64
CA LEU A 86 19.83 18.52 9.04
C LEU A 86 19.51 17.40 10.03
N GLY A 87 20.41 16.42 10.17
CA GLY A 87 20.17 15.19 10.90
C GLY A 87 18.90 14.49 10.40
N PRO A 88 18.32 13.56 11.16
CA PRO A 88 16.93 13.18 10.95
C PRO A 88 16.07 14.45 11.13
N ARG A 89 15.73 15.10 10.01
CA ARG A 89 14.86 16.28 9.96
C ARG A 89 13.62 15.95 10.79
N LYS A 90 13.37 16.72 11.84
CA LYS A 90 12.08 16.77 12.56
C LYS A 90 10.99 17.39 11.67
N ALA A 91 10.83 16.91 10.44
CA ALA A 91 9.48 16.78 9.91
C ALA A 91 8.87 15.60 10.68
N ARG A 92 8.43 15.86 11.91
CA ARG A 92 7.51 14.99 12.62
C ARG A 92 6.20 15.05 11.84
N VAL A 93 6.13 14.36 10.69
CA VAL A 93 4.94 13.55 10.46
C VAL A 93 4.99 12.59 11.64
N THR A 94 4.27 12.94 12.69
CA THR A 94 4.17 12.08 13.85
C THR A 94 3.38 10.89 13.33
N LEU A 95 4.08 9.87 12.84
CA LEU A 95 3.45 8.65 12.39
C LEU A 95 2.54 8.19 13.53
N PRO A 96 1.31 7.75 13.23
CA PRO A 96 0.46 7.17 14.26
C PRO A 96 1.26 6.07 15.00
N PRO A 97 1.07 5.94 16.32
CA PRO A 97 1.77 4.93 17.09
C PRO A 97 1.47 3.54 16.49
N ALA A 98 2.48 2.69 16.47
CA ALA A 98 2.30 1.30 16.08
C ALA A 98 1.39 0.60 17.11
N VAL A 99 0.44 -0.18 16.63
CA VAL A 99 -0.41 -1.05 17.45
C VAL A 99 -0.05 -2.52 17.23
N PRO A 100 -0.41 -3.42 18.15
CA PRO A 100 -0.31 -4.86 17.91
C PRO A 100 -1.10 -5.26 16.67
N VAL A 101 -0.57 -6.21 15.90
CA VAL A 101 -1.18 -6.74 14.69
C VAL A 101 -1.29 -8.26 14.75
N PRO A 102 -2.21 -8.88 13.97
CA PRO A 102 -2.26 -10.34 13.83
C PRO A 102 -0.90 -10.89 13.40
N ASN A 103 -0.46 -11.97 14.05
CA ASN A 103 0.85 -12.56 13.85
C ASN A 103 0.78 -14.09 13.69
N PRO A 104 0.69 -14.59 12.44
CA PRO A 104 0.88 -16.00 12.19
C PRO A 104 2.19 -16.53 12.76
N ASP A 105 2.17 -17.73 13.33
CA ASP A 105 3.32 -18.39 13.97
C ASP A 105 4.37 -18.90 12.97
N TYR A 106 4.81 -18.04 12.07
CA TYR A 106 5.75 -18.37 11.02
C TYR A 106 6.93 -17.40 10.99
N ASP A 107 8.12 -17.98 10.91
CA ASP A 107 9.38 -17.31 10.57
C ASP A 107 10.15 -18.21 9.58
N GLU A 108 11.19 -17.65 8.95
CA GLU A 108 12.01 -18.35 7.96
C GLU A 108 12.80 -19.56 8.49
N THR A 109 12.82 -19.78 9.81
CA THR A 109 13.50 -20.93 10.43
C THR A 109 12.57 -22.14 10.55
N LYS A 110 11.25 -21.94 10.44
CA LYS A 110 10.23 -23.00 10.52
C LYS A 110 9.97 -23.65 9.16
N GLY A 111 9.44 -24.88 9.21
CA GLY A 111 8.93 -25.54 8.02
C GLY A 111 7.72 -24.79 7.43
N PRO A 112 7.42 -24.95 6.13
CA PRO A 112 6.35 -24.21 5.46
C PRO A 112 4.95 -24.74 5.79
N LEU A 113 4.79 -25.62 6.77
CA LEU A 113 3.52 -26.25 7.14
C LEU A 113 3.11 -25.77 8.54
N ILE A 114 1.91 -25.20 8.64
CA ILE A 114 1.29 -24.78 9.90
C ILE A 114 0.08 -25.70 10.12
N ASP A 115 0.04 -26.42 11.23
CA ASP A 115 -1.16 -27.17 11.63
C ASP A 115 -2.07 -26.26 12.44
N VAL A 116 -3.32 -26.12 11.99
CA VAL A 116 -4.35 -25.34 12.68
C VAL A 116 -5.49 -26.28 13.03
N ASP A 117 -5.44 -26.83 14.24
CA ASP A 117 -6.43 -27.78 14.77
C ASP A 117 -6.67 -28.99 13.84
N GLY A 118 -5.59 -29.58 13.33
CA GLY A 118 -5.63 -30.71 12.39
C GLY A 118 -5.87 -30.34 10.93
N HIS A 119 -5.93 -29.04 10.60
CA HIS A 119 -5.96 -28.55 9.22
C HIS A 119 -4.59 -27.97 8.83
N THR A 120 -3.91 -28.62 7.89
CA THR A 120 -2.58 -28.16 7.44
C THR A 120 -2.67 -27.03 6.43
N VAL A 121 -2.12 -25.87 6.79
CA VAL A 121 -1.94 -24.68 5.92
C VAL A 121 -0.49 -24.58 5.49
N ARG A 122 -0.25 -24.27 4.21
CA ARG A 122 1.10 -24.06 3.67
C ARG A 122 1.47 -22.60 3.62
N VAL A 123 2.71 -22.23 3.94
CA VAL A 123 3.27 -20.92 3.62
C VAL A 123 3.95 -21.00 2.26
N LEU A 124 3.41 -20.27 1.28
CA LEU A 124 3.90 -20.25 -0.10
C LEU A 124 4.85 -19.09 -0.37
N MET A 125 4.68 -17.99 0.37
CA MET A 125 5.51 -16.79 0.30
C MET A 125 5.40 -16.05 1.64
N SER A 126 6.49 -15.48 2.11
CA SER A 126 6.51 -14.54 3.23
C SER A 126 7.34 -13.32 2.84
N MET A 127 6.82 -12.13 3.13
CA MET A 127 7.49 -10.86 2.94
C MET A 127 7.35 -10.05 4.22
N ALA A 128 8.46 -9.44 4.67
CA ALA A 128 8.51 -8.72 5.94
C ALA A 128 7.97 -7.29 5.84
N GLU A 129 8.20 -6.59 4.72
CA GLU A 129 7.83 -5.17 4.56
C GLU A 129 7.29 -4.84 3.15
N PRO A 130 5.99 -4.52 2.99
CA PRO A 130 4.91 -4.77 3.94
C PRO A 130 4.87 -6.23 4.37
N ARG A 131 4.29 -6.48 5.54
CA ARG A 131 4.06 -7.84 6.00
C ARG A 131 2.98 -8.49 5.17
N VAL A 132 3.37 -9.41 4.28
CA VAL A 132 2.48 -10.13 3.37
C VAL A 132 2.86 -11.61 3.38
N ILE A 133 1.89 -12.49 3.62
CA ILE A 133 2.07 -13.94 3.61
C ILE A 133 1.03 -14.57 2.68
N VAL A 134 1.46 -15.46 1.79
CA VAL A 134 0.56 -16.24 0.95
C VAL A 134 0.39 -17.62 1.55
N PHE A 135 -0.84 -17.97 1.90
CA PHE A 135 -1.21 -19.26 2.44
C PHE A 135 -1.80 -20.17 1.37
N GLY A 136 -1.32 -21.42 1.33
CA GLY A 136 -1.80 -22.47 0.47
C GLY A 136 -2.74 -23.42 1.21
N GLY A 137 -3.93 -23.66 0.67
CA GLY A 137 -4.90 -24.59 1.28
C GLY A 137 -5.45 -24.11 2.63
N LEU A 138 -5.63 -22.80 2.82
CA LEU A 138 -6.31 -22.27 4.00
C LEU A 138 -7.76 -22.76 4.06
N LEU A 139 -8.41 -22.87 2.90
CA LEU A 139 -9.74 -23.48 2.75
C LEU A 139 -9.62 -24.79 1.98
N SER A 140 -10.47 -25.76 2.32
CA SER A 140 -10.70 -26.92 1.46
C SER A 140 -11.47 -26.50 0.19
N GLN A 141 -11.40 -27.33 -0.85
CA GLN A 141 -12.14 -27.05 -2.09
C GLN A 141 -13.65 -27.05 -1.85
N GLU A 142 -14.13 -27.94 -0.98
CA GLU A 142 -15.53 -28.08 -0.57
C GLU A 142 -15.99 -26.88 0.26
N GLU A 143 -15.15 -26.37 1.17
CA GLU A 143 -15.46 -25.17 1.96
C GLU A 143 -15.65 -23.95 1.04
N CYS A 144 -14.80 -23.81 0.02
CA CYS A 144 -14.96 -22.77 -1.00
C CYS A 144 -16.31 -22.90 -1.74
N ASP A 145 -16.66 -24.10 -2.21
CA ASP A 145 -17.90 -24.33 -2.96
C ASP A 145 -19.15 -24.09 -2.10
N GLN A 146 -19.14 -24.55 -0.85
CA GLN A 146 -20.23 -24.31 0.09
C GLN A 146 -20.40 -22.83 0.39
N MET A 147 -19.30 -22.09 0.58
CA MET A 147 -19.36 -20.65 0.82
C MET A 147 -19.93 -19.89 -0.37
N MET A 148 -19.51 -20.23 -1.60
CA MET A 148 -20.07 -19.64 -2.82
C MET A 148 -21.57 -19.95 -2.97
N ALA A 149 -21.99 -21.19 -2.66
CA ALA A 149 -23.40 -21.57 -2.71
C ALA A 149 -24.27 -20.80 -1.70
N LEU A 150 -23.78 -20.58 -0.48
CA LEU A 150 -24.48 -19.81 0.55
C LEU A 150 -24.54 -18.31 0.22
N ALA A 151 -23.47 -17.76 -0.35
CA ALA A 151 -23.36 -16.33 -0.66
C ALA A 151 -24.11 -15.95 -1.96
N GLY A 152 -24.10 -16.82 -2.97
CA GLY A 152 -24.58 -16.50 -4.33
C GLY A 152 -25.98 -15.90 -4.41
N PRO A 153 -26.99 -16.46 -3.73
CA PRO A 153 -28.36 -15.90 -3.73
C PRO A 153 -28.49 -14.55 -3.01
N ARG A 154 -27.50 -14.16 -2.20
CA ARG A 154 -27.51 -12.95 -1.36
C ARG A 154 -26.66 -11.81 -1.92
N LEU A 155 -25.92 -12.05 -3.00
CA LEU A 155 -25.06 -11.05 -3.61
C LEU A 155 -25.86 -9.89 -4.19
N SER A 156 -25.48 -8.67 -3.82
CA SER A 156 -25.97 -7.42 -4.40
C SER A 156 -24.78 -6.55 -4.83
N ARG A 157 -25.04 -5.42 -5.50
CA ARG A 157 -23.96 -4.51 -5.90
C ARG A 157 -23.15 -4.08 -4.66
N SER A 158 -21.82 -4.23 -4.70
CA SER A 158 -20.98 -3.90 -3.54
C SER A 158 -20.99 -2.41 -3.21
N GLU A 159 -20.95 -2.12 -1.91
CA GLU A 159 -20.76 -0.80 -1.34
C GLU A 159 -19.31 -0.64 -0.80
N THR A 160 -18.87 0.60 -0.62
CA THR A 160 -17.67 1.02 0.10
C THR A 160 -18.06 1.94 1.25
N VAL A 161 -17.12 2.23 2.14
CA VAL A 161 -17.35 3.20 3.22
C VAL A 161 -17.40 4.61 2.64
N ASP A 162 -18.42 5.37 3.02
CA ASP A 162 -18.54 6.80 2.75
C ASP A 162 -17.60 7.56 3.70
N ASN A 163 -16.61 8.25 3.13
CA ASN A 163 -15.59 8.99 3.87
C ASN A 163 -16.15 10.20 4.65
N ALA A 164 -17.28 10.78 4.22
CA ALA A 164 -17.91 11.92 4.88
C ALA A 164 -18.77 11.49 6.06
N THR A 165 -19.57 10.42 5.90
CA THR A 165 -20.58 10.03 6.90
C THR A 165 -20.20 8.81 7.74
N GLY A 166 -19.22 8.04 7.28
CA GLY A 166 -18.86 6.72 7.81
C GLY A 166 -19.89 5.62 7.52
N GLY A 167 -20.89 5.89 6.67
CA GLY A 167 -21.90 4.94 6.21
C GLY A 167 -21.41 4.09 5.03
N SER A 168 -22.34 3.42 4.33
CA SER A 168 -22.05 2.68 3.11
C SER A 168 -22.57 3.40 1.87
N GLU A 169 -21.80 3.39 0.79
CA GLU A 169 -22.16 3.96 -0.52
C GLU A 169 -21.79 3.04 -1.69
N VAL A 170 -22.57 3.06 -2.77
CA VAL A 170 -22.20 2.37 -4.02
C VAL A 170 -21.16 3.21 -4.76
N ASN A 171 -19.91 2.74 -4.81
CA ASN A 171 -18.79 3.48 -5.38
C ASN A 171 -18.30 2.88 -6.71
N ALA A 172 -17.97 3.74 -7.67
CA ALA A 172 -17.46 3.35 -8.99
C ALA A 172 -16.08 2.66 -8.94
N ALA A 173 -15.29 2.92 -7.90
CA ALA A 173 -13.96 2.34 -7.70
C ALA A 173 -13.97 0.82 -7.44
N ARG A 174 -15.15 0.26 -7.08
CA ARG A 174 -15.35 -1.16 -6.82
C ARG A 174 -16.53 -1.67 -7.65
N THR A 175 -16.28 -2.54 -8.62
CA THR A 175 -17.31 -2.99 -9.57
C THR A 175 -17.81 -4.42 -9.32
N SER A 176 -17.63 -4.94 -8.11
CA SER A 176 -18.08 -6.27 -7.69
C SER A 176 -19.55 -6.32 -7.23
N ASP A 177 -20.07 -7.54 -7.15
CA ASP A 177 -21.20 -7.87 -6.26
C ASP A 177 -20.64 -8.37 -4.92
N GLY A 178 -21.31 -8.10 -3.80
CA GLY A 178 -20.88 -8.55 -2.49
C GLY A 178 -22.02 -8.79 -1.50
N MET A 179 -21.70 -9.50 -0.43
CA MET A 179 -22.56 -9.72 0.73
C MET A 179 -21.69 -9.96 1.98
N PHE A 180 -22.29 -9.86 3.16
CA PHE A 180 -21.64 -10.21 4.43
C PHE A 180 -22.36 -11.35 5.12
N PHE A 181 -21.59 -12.33 5.61
CA PHE A 181 -22.06 -13.23 6.64
C PHE A 181 -21.93 -12.57 8.01
N GLU A 182 -22.88 -12.83 8.91
CA GLU A 182 -22.66 -12.55 10.33
C GLU A 182 -21.53 -13.44 10.89
N ARG A 183 -20.86 -12.99 11.96
CA ARG A 183 -19.84 -13.79 12.63
C ARG A 183 -20.48 -15.07 13.17
N GLY A 184 -19.92 -16.22 12.81
CA GLY A 184 -20.45 -17.54 13.18
C GLY A 184 -21.85 -17.85 12.62
N GLU A 185 -22.30 -17.19 11.54
CA GLU A 185 -23.67 -17.33 11.00
C GLU A 185 -24.07 -18.79 10.71
N SER A 186 -23.10 -19.63 10.33
CA SER A 186 -23.30 -21.06 10.17
C SER A 186 -22.08 -21.83 10.68
N GLY A 187 -22.22 -23.15 10.86
CA GLY A 187 -21.11 -24.00 11.28
C GLY A 187 -19.92 -23.98 10.31
N LEU A 188 -20.13 -23.70 9.01
CA LEU A 188 -19.03 -23.49 8.06
C LEU A 188 -18.27 -22.19 8.35
N ILE A 189 -19.01 -21.09 8.53
CA ILE A 189 -18.46 -19.77 8.78
C ILE A 189 -17.70 -19.75 10.12
N ASP A 190 -18.30 -20.28 11.19
CA ASP A 190 -17.66 -20.37 12.52
C ASP A 190 -16.34 -21.15 12.47
N ARG A 191 -16.31 -22.32 11.80
CA ARG A 191 -15.08 -23.11 11.65
C ARG A 191 -13.98 -22.34 10.92
N ILE A 192 -14.30 -21.67 9.82
CA ILE A 192 -13.32 -20.91 9.03
C ILE A 192 -12.82 -19.70 9.84
N GLU A 193 -13.69 -18.98 10.52
CA GLU A 193 -13.30 -17.83 11.33
C GLU A 193 -12.41 -18.23 12.51
N ARG A 194 -12.70 -19.35 13.17
CA ARG A 194 -11.82 -19.94 14.20
C ARG A 194 -10.47 -20.34 13.64
N ARG A 195 -10.44 -21.02 12.48
CA ARG A 195 -9.18 -21.38 11.81
C ARG A 195 -8.34 -20.13 11.50
N ILE A 196 -8.97 -19.06 11.00
CA ILE A 196 -8.26 -17.80 10.75
C ILE A 196 -7.71 -17.22 12.05
N ALA A 197 -8.53 -17.11 13.10
CA ALA A 197 -8.14 -16.58 14.40
C ALA A 197 -6.94 -17.35 14.99
N SER A 198 -7.00 -18.68 14.96
CA SER A 198 -5.90 -19.56 15.37
C SER A 198 -4.69 -19.43 14.47
N LEU A 199 -4.85 -19.29 13.14
CA LEU A 199 -3.73 -19.17 12.21
C LEU A 199 -2.95 -17.86 12.41
N VAL A 200 -3.65 -16.74 12.62
CA VAL A 200 -3.02 -15.41 12.72
C VAL A 200 -2.83 -14.92 14.15
N HIS A 201 -3.07 -15.78 15.15
CA HIS A 201 -2.99 -15.46 16.58
C HIS A 201 -3.71 -14.14 16.95
N TRP A 202 -4.98 -14.03 16.55
CA TRP A 202 -5.79 -12.85 16.85
C TRP A 202 -7.16 -13.27 17.41
N PRO A 203 -7.72 -12.53 18.39
CA PRO A 203 -9.00 -12.90 18.99
C PRO A 203 -10.12 -12.99 17.95
N LEU A 204 -10.97 -14.02 18.08
CA LEU A 204 -12.07 -14.28 17.15
C LEU A 204 -13.06 -13.09 17.11
N GLU A 205 -13.33 -12.52 18.27
CA GLU A 205 -14.23 -11.41 18.51
C GLU A 205 -13.74 -10.08 17.94
N ASN A 206 -12.45 -9.97 17.61
CA ASN A 206 -11.88 -8.83 16.91
C ASN A 206 -12.08 -8.93 15.38
N GLY A 207 -12.62 -10.03 14.87
CA GLY A 207 -12.92 -10.18 13.44
C GLY A 207 -14.28 -9.60 13.06
N GLU A 208 -14.32 -8.82 11.98
CA GLU A 208 -15.57 -8.49 11.27
C GLU A 208 -16.19 -9.74 10.64
N GLY A 209 -17.47 -9.72 10.27
CA GLY A 209 -18.08 -10.82 9.50
C GLY A 209 -17.39 -11.03 8.14
N LEU A 210 -17.43 -12.27 7.62
CA LEU A 210 -16.83 -12.57 6.32
C LEU A 210 -17.58 -11.85 5.18
N GLN A 211 -16.86 -11.04 4.41
CA GLN A 211 -17.38 -10.43 3.20
C GLN A 211 -17.10 -11.33 1.99
N VAL A 212 -18.13 -11.79 1.29
CA VAL A 212 -17.96 -12.50 0.01
C VAL A 212 -18.19 -11.56 -1.16
N LEU A 213 -17.34 -11.67 -2.18
CA LEU A 213 -17.34 -10.81 -3.36
C LEU A 213 -17.23 -11.64 -4.64
N ARG A 214 -17.96 -11.22 -5.67
CA ARG A 214 -17.86 -11.74 -7.03
C ARG A 214 -17.45 -10.64 -8.01
N TYR A 215 -16.42 -10.92 -8.79
CA TYR A 215 -15.93 -10.10 -9.90
C TYR A 215 -16.16 -10.83 -11.22
N ARG A 216 -16.98 -10.24 -12.09
CA ARG A 216 -17.18 -10.68 -13.48
C ARG A 216 -16.04 -10.16 -14.38
N PRO A 217 -15.92 -10.63 -15.64
CA PRO A 217 -14.95 -10.07 -16.57
C PRO A 217 -15.05 -8.53 -16.66
N GLY A 218 -13.89 -7.88 -16.62
CA GLY A 218 -13.74 -6.42 -16.57
C GLY A 218 -13.90 -5.80 -15.19
N ALA A 219 -14.49 -6.51 -14.21
CA ALA A 219 -14.63 -5.97 -12.86
C ALA A 219 -13.27 -5.96 -12.13
N GLU A 220 -13.04 -4.89 -11.37
CA GLU A 220 -11.82 -4.65 -10.62
C GLU A 220 -12.12 -3.99 -9.27
N TYR A 221 -11.06 -3.82 -8.47
CA TYR A 221 -11.08 -2.92 -7.33
C TYR A 221 -9.81 -2.07 -7.38
N LYS A 222 -9.99 -0.75 -7.50
CA LYS A 222 -8.88 0.20 -7.51
C LYS A 222 -8.03 0.08 -6.23
N PRO A 223 -6.72 0.40 -6.30
CA PRO A 223 -5.85 0.41 -5.14
C PRO A 223 -6.42 1.24 -3.98
N HIS A 224 -6.44 0.67 -2.79
CA HIS A 224 -6.95 1.27 -1.56
C HIS A 224 -6.22 0.71 -0.34
N HIS A 225 -6.47 1.32 0.82
CA HIS A 225 -6.10 0.78 2.12
C HIS A 225 -7.31 0.19 2.82
N ASP A 226 -7.09 -0.88 3.57
CA ASP A 226 -8.16 -1.47 4.38
C ASP A 226 -8.32 -0.79 5.73
N TYR A 227 -7.32 -0.06 6.22
CA TYR A 227 -7.48 0.81 7.38
C TYR A 227 -8.38 2.02 7.04
N PHE A 228 -9.04 2.55 8.06
CA PHE A 228 -9.79 3.81 7.96
C PHE A 228 -8.83 5.00 8.09
N ASP A 229 -8.76 5.85 7.09
CA ASP A 229 -7.88 7.02 7.09
C ASP A 229 -8.31 8.02 8.20
N PRO A 230 -7.44 8.35 9.17
CA PRO A 230 -7.77 9.28 10.25
C PRO A 230 -8.17 10.68 9.79
N VAL A 231 -7.82 11.08 8.56
CA VAL A 231 -8.15 12.39 7.99
C VAL A 231 -9.63 12.48 7.58
N HIS A 232 -10.29 11.35 7.32
CA HIS A 232 -11.68 11.35 6.89
C HIS A 232 -12.65 11.62 8.07
N PRO A 233 -13.59 12.57 7.94
CA PRO A 233 -14.52 12.93 9.02
C PRO A 233 -15.35 11.75 9.56
N GLY A 234 -15.71 10.80 8.69
CA GLY A 234 -16.47 9.61 9.06
C GLY A 234 -15.69 8.60 9.91
N THR A 235 -14.36 8.69 9.95
CA THR A 235 -13.50 7.68 10.58
C THR A 235 -13.77 7.53 12.06
N ALA A 236 -13.91 8.62 12.81
CA ALA A 236 -14.13 8.56 14.26
C ALA A 236 -15.32 7.66 14.64
N ARG A 237 -16.43 7.76 13.90
CA ARG A 237 -17.64 6.96 14.10
C ARG A 237 -17.41 5.47 13.80
N ILE A 238 -16.63 5.15 12.77
CA ILE A 238 -16.32 3.77 12.40
C ILE A 238 -15.41 3.11 13.45
N LEU A 239 -14.49 3.89 14.03
CA LEU A 239 -13.55 3.40 15.05
C LEU A 239 -14.25 3.08 16.38
N GLU A 240 -15.45 3.60 16.65
CA GLU A 240 -16.25 3.21 17.83
C GLU A 240 -16.57 1.71 17.83
N ARG A 241 -16.62 1.09 16.65
CA ARG A 241 -16.94 -0.32 16.46
C ARG A 241 -15.66 -1.16 16.30
N GLY A 242 -14.90 -1.34 17.37
CA GLY A 242 -13.73 -2.23 17.40
C GLY A 242 -12.37 -1.57 17.09
N GLY A 243 -12.28 -0.23 17.04
CA GLY A 243 -11.00 0.46 16.82
C GLY A 243 -10.61 0.52 15.34
N GLN A 244 -9.32 0.49 15.01
CA GLN A 244 -8.82 0.44 13.62
C GLN A 244 -8.83 -1.01 13.08
N ARG A 245 -8.76 -1.20 11.75
CA ARG A 245 -8.36 -2.50 11.18
C ARG A 245 -6.84 -2.64 11.25
N VAL A 246 -6.35 -3.84 11.50
CA VAL A 246 -4.90 -4.12 11.68
C VAL A 246 -4.38 -5.26 10.81
N GLY A 247 -5.29 -5.97 10.15
CA GLY A 247 -4.94 -7.01 9.19
C GLY A 247 -6.13 -7.46 8.36
N THR A 248 -5.79 -8.11 7.25
CA THR A 248 -6.73 -8.64 6.27
C THR A 248 -6.29 -10.04 5.85
N VAL A 249 -7.27 -10.93 5.71
CA VAL A 249 -7.12 -12.20 4.98
C VAL A 249 -8.08 -12.18 3.81
N VAL A 250 -7.54 -12.25 2.59
CA VAL A 250 -8.32 -12.43 1.35
C VAL A 250 -8.18 -13.89 0.92
N MET A 251 -9.27 -14.64 0.98
CA MET A 251 -9.36 -16.04 0.59
C MET A 251 -9.92 -16.17 -0.82
N TYR A 252 -9.28 -16.95 -1.68
CA TYR A 252 -9.75 -17.20 -3.04
C TYR A 252 -10.69 -18.41 -3.07
N LEU A 253 -11.96 -18.17 -3.39
CA LEU A 253 -13.00 -19.21 -3.39
C LEU A 253 -13.05 -19.97 -4.73
N ASN A 254 -12.46 -19.42 -5.77
CA ASN A 254 -12.23 -20.10 -7.04
C ASN A 254 -10.93 -19.62 -7.71
N THR A 255 -10.55 -20.29 -8.80
CA THR A 255 -9.46 -19.87 -9.69
C THR A 255 -10.11 -19.31 -10.97
N PRO A 256 -10.05 -17.99 -11.23
CA PRO A 256 -10.49 -17.44 -12.51
C PRO A 256 -9.63 -17.96 -13.67
N GLU A 257 -10.18 -17.99 -14.87
CA GLU A 257 -9.45 -18.41 -16.07
C GLU A 257 -8.37 -17.38 -16.47
N GLY A 258 -8.55 -16.10 -16.10
CA GLY A 258 -7.54 -15.07 -16.32
C GLY A 258 -7.77 -13.79 -15.52
N GLY A 259 -6.66 -13.13 -15.16
CA GLY A 259 -6.66 -11.88 -14.41
C GLY A 259 -7.01 -12.05 -12.93
N GLY A 260 -7.48 -10.98 -12.28
CA GLY A 260 -8.00 -11.06 -10.92
C GLY A 260 -6.95 -11.12 -9.80
N ALA A 261 -5.68 -10.82 -10.05
CA ALA A 261 -4.65 -10.80 -9.02
C ALA A 261 -4.97 -9.82 -7.88
N THR A 262 -4.55 -10.14 -6.65
CA THR A 262 -4.44 -9.14 -5.57
C THR A 262 -3.09 -8.45 -5.70
N THR A 263 -3.06 -7.16 -5.99
CA THR A 263 -1.84 -6.41 -6.30
C THR A 263 -1.44 -5.48 -5.17
N PHE A 264 -0.15 -5.39 -4.87
CA PHE A 264 0.46 -4.43 -3.94
C PHE A 264 1.41 -3.50 -4.74
N PRO A 265 0.90 -2.40 -5.33
CA PRO A 265 1.66 -1.56 -6.26
C PRO A 265 2.92 -0.94 -5.67
N ASP A 266 2.91 -0.54 -4.39
CA ASP A 266 4.06 0.11 -3.73
C ASP A 266 5.33 -0.76 -3.70
N VAL A 267 5.16 -2.06 -3.89
CA VAL A 267 6.23 -3.06 -3.80
C VAL A 267 6.26 -4.04 -4.99
N GLY A 268 5.44 -3.79 -6.02
CA GLY A 268 5.45 -4.58 -7.26
C GLY A 268 5.05 -6.06 -7.10
N VAL A 269 4.29 -6.41 -6.05
CA VAL A 269 3.84 -7.78 -5.80
C VAL A 269 2.43 -8.00 -6.35
N ALA A 270 2.19 -9.16 -6.96
CA ALA A 270 0.87 -9.61 -7.37
C ALA A 270 0.65 -11.07 -6.96
N VAL A 271 -0.42 -11.33 -6.22
CA VAL A 271 -0.81 -12.68 -5.79
C VAL A 271 -1.91 -13.20 -6.71
N ALA A 272 -1.61 -14.29 -7.41
CA ALA A 272 -2.57 -14.94 -8.30
C ALA A 272 -3.68 -15.65 -7.47
N PRO A 273 -4.96 -15.50 -7.86
CA PRO A 273 -6.06 -16.19 -7.19
C PRO A 273 -6.03 -17.68 -7.52
N VAL A 274 -5.83 -18.51 -6.50
CA VAL A 274 -5.88 -19.98 -6.61
C VAL A 274 -6.85 -20.49 -5.57
N LYS A 275 -7.87 -21.24 -6.00
CA LYS A 275 -8.92 -21.76 -5.12
C LYS A 275 -8.35 -22.45 -3.87
N GLY A 276 -8.80 -22.01 -2.70
CA GLY A 276 -8.38 -22.52 -1.40
C GLY A 276 -7.17 -21.80 -0.80
N ASN A 277 -6.42 -21.01 -1.60
CA ASN A 277 -5.34 -20.18 -1.11
C ASN A 277 -5.86 -18.86 -0.55
N ALA A 278 -5.01 -18.17 0.20
CA ALA A 278 -5.30 -16.85 0.72
C ALA A 278 -4.04 -15.97 0.73
N VAL A 279 -4.24 -14.66 0.73
CA VAL A 279 -3.21 -13.69 1.06
C VAL A 279 -3.57 -13.01 2.38
N PHE A 280 -2.63 -13.02 3.31
CA PHE A 280 -2.69 -12.27 4.55
C PHE A 280 -1.75 -11.07 4.47
N PHE A 281 -2.18 -9.93 5.00
CA PHE A 281 -1.31 -8.79 5.21
C PHE A 281 -1.75 -8.00 6.43
N SER A 282 -0.80 -7.36 7.11
CA SER A 282 -1.03 -6.60 8.34
C SER A 282 -0.39 -5.23 8.29
N TYR A 283 -0.96 -4.30 9.03
CA TYR A 283 -0.54 -2.90 9.07
C TYR A 283 -0.71 -2.38 10.50
N ASP A 284 0.39 -1.96 11.11
CA ASP A 284 0.49 -1.53 12.51
C ASP A 284 0.04 -0.09 12.73
N LYS A 285 -0.30 0.63 11.67
CA LYS A 285 -0.83 1.99 11.73
C LYS A 285 -1.63 2.32 10.48
N ALA A 286 -2.58 3.25 10.63
CA ALA A 286 -3.35 3.79 9.51
C ALA A 286 -2.53 4.86 8.76
N HIS A 287 -1.51 4.44 8.03
CA HIS A 287 -0.63 5.35 7.28
C HIS A 287 0.03 4.65 6.09
N ALA A 288 0.27 5.39 5.01
CA ALA A 288 0.85 4.86 3.77
C ALA A 288 2.27 4.27 3.94
N SER A 289 2.97 4.63 5.02
CA SER A 289 4.28 4.04 5.35
C SER A 289 4.25 2.53 5.57
N THR A 290 3.07 1.94 5.80
CA THR A 290 2.92 0.49 5.89
C THR A 290 3.08 -0.20 4.54
N LYS A 291 3.00 0.54 3.42
CA LYS A 291 3.09 0.02 2.04
C LYS A 291 2.08 -1.08 1.73
N THR A 292 0.94 -1.10 2.44
CA THR A 292 -0.15 -2.07 2.25
C THR A 292 -1.23 -1.59 1.29
N LEU A 293 -0.94 -0.57 0.47
CA LEU A 293 -1.82 -0.18 -0.62
C LEU A 293 -2.01 -1.41 -1.51
N HIS A 294 -3.27 -1.78 -1.75
CA HIS A 294 -3.56 -2.99 -2.52
C HIS A 294 -4.85 -2.86 -3.32
N GLY A 295 -4.98 -3.67 -4.37
CA GLY A 295 -6.14 -3.66 -5.27
C GLY A 295 -6.43 -5.04 -5.85
N GLY A 296 -7.55 -5.14 -6.55
CA GLY A 296 -7.92 -6.30 -7.34
C GLY A 296 -7.76 -5.98 -8.82
N ALA A 297 -6.77 -6.59 -9.48
CA ALA A 297 -6.60 -6.44 -10.92
C ALA A 297 -7.85 -6.93 -11.68
N PRO A 298 -8.15 -6.38 -12.87
CA PRO A 298 -9.31 -6.78 -13.65
C PRO A 298 -9.33 -8.29 -13.91
N VAL A 299 -10.51 -8.90 -13.80
CA VAL A 299 -10.73 -10.27 -14.30
C VAL A 299 -10.81 -10.21 -15.82
N THR A 300 -9.99 -11.00 -16.53
CA THR A 300 -9.96 -11.00 -18.00
C THR A 300 -10.71 -12.18 -18.60
N ALA A 301 -10.85 -13.29 -17.87
CA ALA A 301 -11.62 -14.48 -18.27
C ALA A 301 -12.16 -15.24 -17.05
N GLY A 302 -13.32 -15.88 -17.21
CA GLY A 302 -14.05 -16.51 -16.10
C GLY A 302 -14.61 -15.50 -15.10
N GLU A 303 -14.68 -15.88 -13.82
CA GLU A 303 -15.07 -14.99 -12.71
C GLU A 303 -14.17 -15.24 -11.51
N LYS A 304 -14.02 -14.23 -10.64
CA LYS A 304 -13.28 -14.35 -9.38
C LYS A 304 -14.24 -14.21 -8.20
N TRP A 305 -14.16 -15.15 -7.28
CA TRP A 305 -14.82 -15.13 -5.99
C TRP A 305 -13.79 -15.07 -4.87
N VAL A 306 -14.01 -14.17 -3.92
CA VAL A 306 -13.18 -14.07 -2.71
C VAL A 306 -14.03 -13.92 -1.47
N ALA A 307 -13.51 -14.38 -0.34
CA ALA A 307 -13.98 -14.01 0.98
C ALA A 307 -12.90 -13.19 1.69
N THR A 308 -13.30 -12.07 2.29
CA THR A 308 -12.40 -11.18 3.03
C THR A 308 -12.76 -11.20 4.51
N LYS A 309 -11.75 -11.39 5.36
CA LYS A 309 -11.83 -11.19 6.80
C LYS A 309 -10.99 -9.98 7.18
N TRP A 310 -11.59 -8.99 7.81
CA TRP A 310 -10.88 -7.87 8.43
C TRP A 310 -10.76 -8.09 9.95
N MET A 311 -9.60 -7.77 10.49
CA MET A 311 -9.30 -7.86 11.92
C MET A 311 -9.18 -6.46 12.51
N ARG A 312 -9.85 -6.25 13.64
CA ARG A 312 -9.94 -4.98 14.36
C ARG A 312 -8.98 -4.97 15.56
N GLU A 313 -8.58 -3.78 16.01
CA GLU A 313 -7.76 -3.59 17.21
C GLU A 313 -8.44 -4.12 18.48
N GLY A 314 -9.75 -3.91 18.59
CA GLY A 314 -10.58 -4.35 19.70
C GLY A 314 -11.76 -5.21 19.26
N GLU A 315 -12.59 -5.60 20.23
CA GLU A 315 -13.79 -6.39 20.00
C GLU A 315 -14.74 -5.70 19.01
N PHE A 316 -15.13 -6.40 17.94
CA PHE A 316 -16.11 -5.93 16.96
C PHE A 316 -17.52 -6.35 17.38
N LYS A 317 -18.36 -5.36 17.74
CA LYS A 317 -19.75 -5.51 18.18
C LYS A 317 -20.70 -4.99 17.13
#